data_AF-A0A0B7ITF1-F1
#
_entry.id   AF-A0A0B7ITF1-F1
#
_cell.length_a   1.000
_cell.length_b   1.000
_cell.length_c   1.000
_cell.angle_alpha   90.00
_cell.angle_beta   90.00
_cell.angle_gamma   90.00
#
_symmetry.space_group_name_H-M   'P 1'
#
loop_
_entity.id
_entity.type
_entity.pdbx_description
1 polymer ?
#
loop_
_entity_poly.entity_id
_entity_poly.type
_entity_poly.pdbx_seq_one_letter_code
_entity_poly.pdbx_strand_id
1 'polypeptide(L)'
;MKQNFFSRWFAIGMIATALVMSCSKDNKDEPQLNNAVMIDGEIKPIVKARIHKDHLDDNNYDMFIYLSQSEGVQIQGTKRHHEDKIINLTKKEPERDGWYWSVEYYKSKIIFATYGVPTVNNPVFQSGTLYLKRLADADEQPVFEIELKNGKVKGEGDYGDGKEHTINFHYKGKLELLEF
;
A
#
# COMPACT_ATOMS: atom_id res chain seq x y z
N MET A 1 -7.08 28.01 -47.39
CA MET A 1 -7.17 26.57 -47.05
C MET A 1 -7.25 26.49 -45.53
N LYS A 2 -8.43 26.18 -44.97
CA LYS A 2 -8.69 26.18 -43.53
C LYS A 2 -8.40 24.78 -42.99
N GLN A 3 -7.44 24.64 -42.08
CA GLN A 3 -7.24 23.39 -41.32
C GLN A 3 -7.67 23.62 -39.87
N ASN A 4 -8.76 22.95 -39.50
CA ASN A 4 -9.33 22.96 -38.17
C ASN A 4 -8.51 22.03 -37.27
N PHE A 5 -7.94 22.56 -36.19
CA PHE A 5 -7.37 21.77 -35.10
C PHE A 5 -8.51 21.23 -34.23
N PHE A 6 -8.85 19.96 -34.40
CA PHE A 6 -9.71 19.24 -33.47
C PHE A 6 -8.92 18.88 -32.20
N SER A 7 -9.38 19.40 -31.07
CA SER A 7 -8.90 19.07 -29.73
C SER A 7 -9.13 17.59 -29.42
N ARG A 8 -8.07 16.85 -29.09
CA ARG A 8 -8.21 15.51 -28.49
C ARG A 8 -8.31 15.68 -26.98
N TRP A 9 -9.53 15.61 -26.47
CA TRP A 9 -9.79 15.42 -25.04
C TRP A 9 -9.44 13.97 -24.71
N PHE A 10 -8.40 13.74 -23.92
CA PHE A 10 -8.22 12.44 -23.26
C PHE A 10 -9.21 12.38 -22.10
N ALA A 11 -10.36 11.76 -22.34
CA ALA A 11 -11.21 11.29 -21.24
C ALA A 11 -10.49 10.12 -20.57
N ILE A 12 -9.88 10.36 -19.41
CA ILE A 12 -9.39 9.29 -18.53
C ILE A 12 -10.64 8.59 -18.00
N GLY A 13 -10.94 7.41 -18.57
CA GLY A 13 -12.03 6.57 -18.10
C GLY A 13 -11.76 6.14 -16.66
N MET A 14 -12.61 6.57 -15.73
CA MET A 14 -12.61 6.03 -14.37
C MET A 14 -13.07 4.57 -14.46
N ILE A 15 -12.15 3.63 -14.24
CA ILE A 15 -12.51 2.23 -14.02
C ILE A 15 -13.25 2.20 -12.68
N ALA A 16 -14.58 2.07 -12.73
CA ALA A 16 -15.39 1.82 -11.55
C ALA A 16 -15.10 0.38 -11.08
N THR A 17 -14.20 0.24 -10.10
CA THR A 17 -13.98 -1.04 -9.44
C THR A 17 -15.24 -1.41 -8.67
N ALA A 18 -15.96 -2.44 -9.13
CA ALA A 18 -17.11 -2.98 -8.44
C ALA A 18 -16.64 -3.65 -7.13
N LEU A 19 -16.98 -3.07 -5.99
CA LEU A 19 -16.79 -3.70 -4.68
C LEU A 19 -17.82 -4.83 -4.55
N VAL A 20 -17.36 -6.08 -4.48
CA VAL A 20 -18.23 -7.24 -4.27
C VAL A 20 -18.50 -7.36 -2.77
N MET A 21 -19.63 -6.81 -2.30
CA MET A 21 -20.15 -7.13 -0.97
C MET A 21 -20.88 -8.47 -1.07
N SER A 22 -20.15 -9.56 -0.84
CA SER A 22 -20.74 -10.89 -0.75
C SER A 22 -21.57 -10.98 0.54
N CYS A 23 -22.89 -10.90 0.43
CA CYS A 23 -23.80 -11.24 1.53
C CYS A 23 -24.01 -12.77 1.53
N SER A 24 -23.41 -13.50 2.46
CA SER A 24 -23.86 -14.86 2.76
C SER A 24 -24.00 -15.07 4.27
N LYS A 25 -25.14 -15.64 4.67
CA LYS A 25 -25.42 -16.04 6.05
C LYS A 25 -24.33 -16.98 6.56
N ASP A 26 -23.91 -16.71 7.80
CA ASP A 26 -23.05 -17.53 8.65
C ASP A 26 -21.57 -17.69 8.24
N ASN A 27 -20.87 -16.57 8.11
CA ASN A 27 -19.49 -16.41 8.61
C ASN A 27 -19.24 -14.92 8.81
N LYS A 28 -18.26 -14.50 9.63
CA LYS A 28 -17.91 -13.07 9.74
C LYS A 28 -17.31 -12.63 8.40
N ASP A 29 -18.15 -12.13 7.50
CA ASP A 29 -17.79 -11.68 6.15
C ASP A 29 -16.87 -10.46 6.25
N GLU A 30 -15.56 -10.68 6.33
CA GLU A 30 -14.58 -9.63 6.02
C GLU A 30 -14.78 -9.23 4.54
N PRO A 31 -14.85 -7.92 4.23
CA PRO A 31 -15.06 -7.47 2.85
C PRO A 31 -13.89 -7.93 1.97
N GLN A 32 -14.21 -8.59 0.86
CA GLN A 32 -13.21 -8.91 -0.17
C GLN A 32 -12.80 -7.61 -0.86
N LEU A 33 -11.63 -7.10 -0.49
CA LEU A 33 -11.01 -5.96 -1.16
C LEU A 33 -10.32 -6.48 -2.42
N ASN A 34 -10.66 -5.91 -3.57
CA ASN A 34 -9.99 -6.17 -4.84
C ASN A 34 -9.48 -4.83 -5.37
N ASN A 35 -8.17 -4.61 -5.29
CA ASN A 35 -7.54 -3.33 -5.65
C ASN A 35 -8.19 -2.12 -4.95
N ALA A 36 -8.42 -2.25 -3.64
CA ALA A 36 -9.02 -1.23 -2.80
C ALA A 36 -8.40 -1.24 -1.40
N VAL A 37 -8.41 -0.09 -0.73
CA VAL A 37 -7.97 0.09 0.65
C VAL A 37 -9.17 0.44 1.52
N MET A 38 -9.36 -0.27 2.62
CA MET A 38 -10.32 0.05 3.65
C MET A 38 -9.60 0.70 4.84
N ILE A 39 -9.93 1.95 5.14
CA ILE A 39 -9.41 2.71 6.28
C ILE A 39 -10.59 3.09 7.18
N ASP A 40 -10.54 2.73 8.46
CA ASP A 40 -11.57 3.08 9.45
C ASP A 40 -13.00 2.68 9.02
N GLY A 41 -13.11 1.54 8.33
CA GLY A 41 -14.36 1.02 7.77
C GLY A 41 -14.81 1.68 6.46
N GLU A 42 -14.11 2.72 5.98
CA GLU A 42 -14.37 3.35 4.69
C GLU A 42 -13.55 2.67 3.58
N ILE A 43 -14.22 2.13 2.56
CA ILE A 43 -13.55 1.55 1.39
C ILE A 43 -13.23 2.65 0.37
N LYS A 44 -11.96 2.72 -0.03
CA LYS A 44 -11.40 3.69 -0.96
C LYS A 44 -10.76 2.96 -2.14
N PRO A 45 -11.09 3.34 -3.40
CA PRO A 45 -10.46 2.74 -4.57
C PRO A 45 -8.99 3.14 -4.67
N ILE A 46 -8.14 2.22 -5.12
CA ILE A 46 -6.76 2.55 -5.48
C ILE A 46 -6.78 3.23 -6.85
N VAL A 47 -6.31 4.48 -6.91
CA VAL A 47 -6.29 5.26 -8.16
C VAL A 47 -4.99 5.06 -8.93
N LYS A 48 -3.91 4.75 -8.21
CA LYS A 48 -2.57 4.62 -8.78
C LYS A 48 -1.66 3.85 -7.84
N ALA A 49 -0.72 3.09 -8.38
CA ALA A 49 0.30 2.39 -7.60
C ALA A 49 1.68 2.52 -8.25
N ARG A 50 2.70 2.80 -7.44
CA ARG A 50 4.07 3.09 -7.90
C ARG A 50 5.13 2.42 -7.05
N ILE A 51 6.33 2.27 -7.59
CA ILE A 51 7.52 1.81 -6.88
C ILE A 51 8.75 2.59 -7.33
N HIS A 52 9.65 2.95 -6.41
CA HIS A 52 10.93 3.58 -6.77
C HIS A 52 11.81 2.60 -7.56
N LYS A 53 12.25 3.03 -8.74
CA LYS A 53 13.09 2.20 -9.62
C LYS A 53 14.45 1.89 -8.99
N ASP A 54 15.15 2.90 -8.49
CA ASP A 54 16.50 2.73 -7.93
C ASP A 54 16.50 1.79 -6.72
N HIS A 55 15.52 1.96 -5.82
CA HIS A 55 15.35 1.07 -4.67
C HIS A 55 15.03 -0.36 -5.12
N LEU A 56 14.18 -0.53 -6.14
CA LEU A 56 13.83 -1.84 -6.70
C LEU A 56 15.04 -2.54 -7.32
N ASP A 57 15.89 -1.80 -8.04
CA ASP A 57 17.11 -2.32 -8.66
C ASP A 57 18.11 -2.80 -7.57
N ASP A 58 18.07 -2.20 -6.37
CA ASP A 58 18.78 -2.63 -5.16
C ASP A 58 18.05 -3.71 -4.34
N ASN A 59 16.97 -4.31 -4.87
CA ASN A 59 16.11 -5.30 -4.19
C ASN A 59 15.40 -4.78 -2.92
N ASN A 60 15.24 -3.47 -2.79
CA ASN A 60 14.40 -2.82 -1.79
C ASN A 60 13.05 -2.46 -2.42
N TYR A 61 11.98 -2.58 -1.64
CA TYR A 61 10.63 -2.22 -2.08
C TYR A 61 10.26 -0.93 -1.39
N ASP A 62 9.98 0.11 -2.17
CA ASP A 62 9.48 1.38 -1.69
C ASP A 62 8.27 1.76 -2.56
N MET A 63 7.10 1.34 -2.09
CA MET A 63 5.87 1.26 -2.85
C MET A 63 4.87 2.30 -2.36
N PHE A 64 4.16 2.93 -3.29
CA PHE A 64 3.10 3.90 -3.00
C PHE A 64 1.78 3.42 -3.59
N ILE A 65 0.77 3.31 -2.74
CA ILE A 65 -0.61 3.03 -3.10
C ILE A 65 -1.41 4.31 -2.92
N TYR A 66 -1.71 5.00 -4.02
CA TYR A 66 -2.43 6.27 -4.00
C TYR A 66 -3.94 6.04 -4.02
N LEU A 67 -4.65 6.77 -3.16
CA LEU A 67 -6.12 6.85 -3.08
C LEU A 67 -6.63 8.18 -3.64
N SER A 68 -5.79 9.22 -3.60
CA SER A 68 -5.99 10.50 -4.30
C SER A 68 -4.63 11.16 -4.56
N GLN A 69 -4.62 12.42 -5.01
CA GLN A 69 -3.37 13.19 -5.18
C GLN A 69 -2.62 13.41 -3.86
N SER A 70 -3.32 13.46 -2.72
CA SER A 70 -2.76 13.77 -1.42
C SER A 70 -3.09 12.74 -0.34
N GLU A 71 -3.54 11.55 -0.73
CA GLU A 71 -3.92 10.47 0.19
C GLU A 71 -3.37 9.15 -0.34
N GLY A 72 -2.68 8.39 0.50
CA GLY A 72 -2.07 7.14 0.08
C GLY A 72 -1.39 6.38 1.20
N VAL A 73 -0.96 5.16 0.87
CA VAL A 73 -0.21 4.27 1.75
C VAL A 73 1.19 4.08 1.16
N GLN A 74 2.23 4.36 1.92
CA GLN A 74 3.61 4.00 1.59
C GLN A 74 3.99 2.72 2.33
N ILE A 75 4.66 1.81 1.62
CA ILE A 75 5.05 0.51 2.14
C ILE A 75 6.51 0.27 1.78
N GLN A 76 7.32 -0.01 2.79
CA GLN A 76 8.71 -0.38 2.59
C GLN A 76 8.97 -1.83 2.98
N GLY A 77 9.93 -2.43 2.29
CA GLY A 77 10.36 -3.81 2.53
C GLY A 77 11.57 -4.15 1.65
N THR A 78 11.88 -5.44 1.56
CA THR A 78 13.02 -5.94 0.78
C THR A 78 12.70 -7.32 0.25
N LYS A 79 13.27 -7.65 -0.91
CA LYS A 79 13.14 -8.98 -1.50
C LYS A 79 13.63 -10.07 -0.55
N ARG A 80 14.85 -9.92 -0.01
CA ARG A 80 15.51 -10.95 0.80
C ARG A 80 14.73 -11.30 2.08
N HIS A 81 14.22 -10.28 2.77
CA HIS A 81 13.66 -10.47 4.11
C HIS A 81 12.15 -10.62 4.10
N HIS A 82 11.44 -9.97 3.18
CA HIS A 82 9.99 -9.79 3.25
C HIS A 82 9.19 -10.46 2.14
N GLU A 83 9.79 -10.70 0.96
CA GLU A 83 9.05 -11.28 -0.17
C GLU A 83 8.54 -12.70 0.12
N ASP A 84 7.30 -12.95 -0.31
CA ASP A 84 6.59 -14.23 -0.20
C ASP A 84 6.51 -14.77 1.23
N LYS A 85 6.48 -13.87 2.22
CA LYS A 85 6.34 -14.17 3.64
C LYS A 85 5.23 -13.35 4.26
N ILE A 86 4.57 -13.95 5.25
CA ILE A 86 3.62 -13.22 6.10
C ILE A 86 4.43 -12.52 7.19
N ILE A 87 4.47 -11.19 7.12
CA ILE A 87 5.15 -10.33 8.07
C ILE A 87 4.17 -10.03 9.21
N ASN A 88 4.59 -10.29 10.44
CA ASN A 88 3.81 -9.90 11.62
C ASN A 88 4.10 -8.44 11.98
N LEU A 89 3.13 -7.56 11.74
CA LEU A 89 3.28 -6.11 11.93
C LEU A 89 3.28 -5.69 13.41
N THR A 90 3.01 -6.61 14.35
CA THR A 90 3.04 -6.32 15.79
C THR A 90 4.42 -6.44 16.40
N LYS A 91 5.42 -6.86 15.61
CA LYS A 91 6.76 -7.14 16.08
C LYS A 91 7.79 -6.34 15.31
N LYS A 92 8.74 -5.79 16.05
CA LYS A 92 10.03 -5.38 15.48
C LYS A 92 10.72 -6.61 14.87
N GLU A 93 11.46 -6.38 13.81
CA GLU A 93 12.31 -7.40 13.21
C GLU A 93 13.60 -7.55 14.02
N PRO A 94 14.27 -8.71 13.96
CA PRO A 94 15.62 -8.86 14.46
C PRO A 94 16.59 -7.88 13.77
N GLU A 95 17.63 -7.45 14.48
CA GLU A 95 18.67 -6.59 13.92
C GLU A 95 19.39 -7.29 12.77
N ARG A 96 19.55 -6.55 11.67
CA ARG A 96 20.17 -7.01 10.43
C ARG A 96 20.50 -5.84 9.51
N ASP A 97 21.28 -6.13 8.47
CA ASP A 97 21.52 -5.20 7.38
C ASP A 97 20.27 -5.01 6.50
N GLY A 98 20.23 -3.88 5.81
CA GLY A 98 19.20 -3.53 4.83
C GLY A 98 17.94 -2.93 5.46
N TRP A 99 16.93 -2.70 4.62
CA TRP A 99 15.71 -2.03 5.05
C TRP A 99 14.82 -2.93 5.90
N TYR A 100 14.12 -2.31 6.84
CA TYR A 100 13.06 -2.92 7.65
C TYR A 100 11.70 -2.66 7.00
N TRP A 101 10.68 -3.43 7.36
CA TRP A 101 9.34 -3.12 6.91
C TRP A 101 8.88 -1.77 7.48
N SER A 102 8.11 -1.02 6.70
CA SER A 102 7.36 0.13 7.18
C SER A 102 6.00 0.21 6.48
N VAL A 103 5.01 0.75 7.19
CA VAL A 103 3.71 1.09 6.60
C VAL A 103 3.31 2.46 7.14
N GLU A 104 3.08 3.38 6.22
CA GLU A 104 2.64 4.74 6.51
C GLU A 104 1.37 5.03 5.73
N TYR A 105 0.41 5.66 6.40
CA TYR A 105 -0.78 6.22 5.77
C TYR A 105 -0.79 7.73 5.96
N TYR A 106 -0.97 8.45 4.87
CA TYR A 106 -1.01 9.90 4.87
C TYR A 106 -2.27 10.43 4.18
N LYS A 107 -2.71 11.60 4.64
CA LYS A 107 -3.75 12.43 4.03
C LYS A 107 -3.36 13.91 4.18
N SER A 108 -2.62 14.41 3.20
CA SER A 108 -1.90 15.70 3.19
C SER A 108 -0.83 15.86 4.28
N LYS A 109 -0.85 14.99 5.30
CA LYS A 109 0.09 14.82 6.40
C LYS A 109 0.06 13.36 6.85
N ILE A 110 1.05 12.93 7.62
CA ILE A 110 1.08 11.59 8.22
C ILE A 110 -0.13 11.44 9.16
N ILE A 111 -0.91 10.37 8.97
CA ILE A 111 -2.00 9.97 9.86
C ILE A 111 -1.51 8.88 10.81
N PHE A 112 -0.77 7.91 10.28
CA PHE A 112 0.06 7.02 11.07
C PHE A 112 1.28 6.57 10.27
N ALA A 113 2.38 6.29 10.95
CA ALA A 113 3.58 5.66 10.41
C ALA A 113 4.06 4.58 11.38
N THR A 114 4.50 3.44 10.86
CA THR A 114 4.96 2.29 11.66
C THR A 114 6.17 1.64 11.03
N TYR A 115 7.05 1.06 11.86
CA TYR A 115 8.35 0.59 11.41
C TYR A 115 8.78 -0.68 12.16
N GLY A 116 9.33 -1.64 11.42
CA GLY A 116 9.92 -2.87 11.93
C GLY A 116 11.32 -2.71 12.53
N VAL A 117 11.92 -1.52 12.48
CA VAL A 117 13.29 -1.28 12.96
C VAL A 117 13.43 -1.55 14.48
N PRO A 118 14.36 -2.43 14.91
CA PRO A 118 14.48 -2.84 16.32
C PRO A 118 15.16 -1.81 17.22
N THR A 119 16.03 -0.97 16.66
CA THR A 119 16.91 -0.08 17.43
C THR A 119 16.30 1.28 17.74
N VAL A 120 15.14 1.58 17.17
CA VAL A 120 14.44 2.88 17.36
C VAL A 120 13.05 2.63 17.91
N ASN A 121 12.63 3.47 18.86
CA ASN A 121 11.34 3.39 19.53
C ASN A 121 10.19 3.93 18.66
N ASN A 122 10.10 3.46 17.42
CA ASN A 122 9.00 3.78 16.51
C ASN A 122 7.82 2.86 16.81
N PRO A 123 6.57 3.32 16.62
CA PRO A 123 5.40 2.48 16.81
C PRO A 123 5.37 1.30 15.82
N VAL A 124 4.68 0.24 16.26
CA VAL A 124 4.28 -0.92 15.46
C VAL A 124 2.76 -1.01 15.44
N PHE A 125 2.21 -1.93 14.65
CA PHE A 125 0.78 -2.22 14.73
C PHE A 125 0.43 -2.93 16.03
N GLN A 126 -0.79 -2.70 16.52
CA GLN A 126 -1.41 -3.47 17.59
C GLN A 126 -1.89 -4.84 17.08
N SER A 127 -2.29 -4.91 15.80
CA SER A 127 -2.61 -6.16 15.10
C SER A 127 -2.33 -6.02 13.61
N GLY A 128 -2.14 -7.16 12.94
CA GLY A 128 -2.16 -7.24 11.49
C GLY A 128 -0.95 -7.91 10.88
N THR A 129 -1.06 -8.19 9.59
CA THR A 129 -0.02 -8.83 8.79
C THR A 129 0.15 -8.13 7.45
N LEU A 130 1.37 -8.13 6.93
CA LEU A 130 1.71 -7.66 5.59
C LEU A 130 2.28 -8.81 4.76
N TYR A 131 1.86 -8.88 3.50
CA TYR A 131 2.39 -9.80 2.50
C TYR A 131 2.79 -9.01 1.26
N LEU A 132 3.97 -9.29 0.73
CA LEU A 132 4.55 -8.65 -0.44
C LEU A 132 5.08 -9.73 -1.39
N LYS A 133 4.70 -9.70 -2.67
CA LYS A 133 5.25 -10.63 -3.66
C LYS A 133 5.35 -10.01 -5.04
N ARG A 134 6.55 -10.00 -5.63
CA ARG A 134 6.71 -9.78 -7.07
C ARG A 134 6.27 -11.03 -7.82
N LEU A 135 5.36 -10.86 -8.77
CA LEU A 135 4.76 -11.96 -9.54
C LEU A 135 5.42 -12.13 -10.89
N ALA A 136 5.66 -11.02 -11.60
CA ALA A 136 6.19 -10.99 -12.95
C ALA A 136 6.64 -9.56 -13.29
N ASP A 137 7.18 -9.39 -14.50
CA ASP A 137 7.31 -8.08 -15.16
C ASP A 137 6.43 -8.09 -16.40
N ALA A 138 5.66 -7.03 -16.63
CA ALA A 138 4.73 -6.91 -17.76
C ALA A 138 4.74 -5.48 -18.29
N ASP A 139 5.04 -5.32 -19.58
CA ASP A 139 5.24 -4.01 -20.23
C ASP A 139 6.26 -3.14 -19.48
N GLU A 140 7.42 -3.73 -19.15
CA GLU A 140 8.53 -3.09 -18.44
C GLU A 140 8.19 -2.61 -17.00
N GLN A 141 7.01 -2.96 -16.49
CA GLN A 141 6.57 -2.65 -15.13
C GLN A 141 6.51 -3.92 -14.27
N PRO A 142 6.97 -3.86 -13.02
CA PRO A 142 6.83 -4.99 -12.12
C PRO A 142 5.38 -5.19 -11.69
N VAL A 143 4.95 -6.44 -11.67
CA VAL A 143 3.63 -6.86 -11.18
C VAL A 143 3.79 -7.39 -9.77
N PHE A 144 3.02 -6.85 -8.83
CA PHE A 144 3.05 -7.24 -7.42
C PHE A 144 1.69 -7.70 -6.93
N GLU A 145 1.72 -8.57 -5.92
CA GLU A 145 0.63 -8.81 -5.00
C GLU A 145 1.03 -8.29 -3.61
N ILE A 146 0.16 -7.46 -3.04
CA ILE A 146 0.36 -6.77 -1.77
C ILE A 146 -0.93 -6.96 -0.97
N GLU A 147 -0.81 -7.43 0.26
CA GLU A 147 -1.95 -7.62 1.13
C GLU A 147 -1.63 -7.18 2.55
N LEU A 148 -2.47 -6.31 3.11
CA LEU A 148 -2.46 -5.97 4.52
C LEU A 148 -3.80 -6.40 5.13
N LYS A 149 -3.74 -7.28 6.13
CA LYS A 149 -4.90 -7.83 6.84
C LYS A 149 -4.89 -7.45 8.30
N ASN A 150 -6.07 -7.16 8.82
CA ASN A 150 -6.39 -6.90 10.23
C ASN A 150 -5.46 -5.87 10.88
N GLY A 151 -5.09 -4.83 10.12
CA GLY A 151 -4.25 -3.74 10.58
C GLY A 151 -4.98 -2.88 11.61
N LYS A 152 -4.39 -2.76 12.79
CA LYS A 152 -4.81 -1.83 13.84
C LYS A 152 -3.61 -1.10 14.40
N VAL A 153 -3.66 0.22 14.49
CA VAL A 153 -2.50 1.05 14.86
C VAL A 153 -2.93 2.33 15.57
N LYS A 154 -2.07 2.85 16.45
CA LYS A 154 -2.19 4.20 17.00
C LYS A 154 -0.82 4.87 16.95
N GLY A 155 -0.61 5.73 15.96
CA GLY A 155 0.59 6.55 15.85
C GLY A 155 0.44 7.82 16.70
N GLU A 156 1.45 8.15 17.50
CA GLU A 156 1.47 9.35 18.35
C GLU A 156 2.66 10.25 17.98
N GLY A 157 2.56 11.55 18.30
CA GLY A 157 3.62 12.52 18.05
C GLY A 157 3.96 12.64 16.56
N ASP A 158 5.24 12.50 16.22
CA ASP A 158 5.72 12.60 14.83
C ASP A 158 5.28 11.41 13.95
N TYR A 159 4.68 10.37 14.55
CA TYR A 159 4.28 9.15 13.86
C TYR A 159 2.77 9.04 13.63
N GLY A 160 1.97 10.05 13.98
CA GLY A 160 0.54 10.03 13.68
C GLY A 160 -0.28 11.07 14.41
N ASP A 161 -1.59 11.04 14.18
CA ASP A 161 -2.53 12.02 14.73
C ASP A 161 -3.01 11.72 16.16
N GLY A 162 -2.45 10.68 16.79
CA GLY A 162 -2.79 10.25 18.15
C GLY A 162 -4.06 9.41 18.24
N LYS A 163 -4.72 9.06 17.13
CA LYS A 163 -5.92 8.24 17.11
C LYS A 163 -5.64 6.81 16.71
N GLU A 164 -6.55 5.93 17.12
CA GLU A 164 -6.56 4.54 16.68
C GLU A 164 -7.17 4.46 15.29
N HIS A 165 -6.50 3.74 14.40
CA HIS A 165 -6.90 3.52 13.02
C HIS A 165 -6.90 2.03 12.68
N THR A 166 -7.76 1.68 11.72
CA THR A 166 -7.78 0.35 11.10
C THR A 166 -7.47 0.44 9.62
N ILE A 167 -6.74 -0.54 9.11
CA ILE A 167 -6.38 -0.63 7.69
C ILE A 167 -6.44 -2.08 7.24
N ASN A 168 -7.05 -2.29 6.08
CA ASN A 168 -7.01 -3.54 5.32
C ASN A 168 -6.91 -3.18 3.85
N PHE A 169 -6.10 -3.89 3.07
CA PHE A 169 -6.14 -3.75 1.62
C PHE A 169 -5.56 -4.95 0.90
N HIS A 170 -5.98 -5.10 -0.34
CA HIS A 170 -5.38 -6.02 -1.30
C HIS A 170 -5.14 -5.27 -2.60
N TYR A 171 -3.94 -5.45 -3.14
CA TYR A 171 -3.54 -4.97 -4.44
C TYR A 171 -2.88 -6.09 -5.22
N LYS A 172 -3.31 -6.27 -6.46
CA LYS A 172 -2.67 -7.17 -7.42
C LYS A 172 -2.64 -6.51 -8.79
N GLY A 173 -1.47 -6.07 -9.22
CA GLY A 173 -1.33 -5.31 -10.46
C GLY A 173 0.08 -4.79 -10.70
N LYS A 174 0.23 -4.06 -11.81
CA LYS A 174 1.48 -3.40 -12.18
C LYS A 174 1.76 -2.20 -11.28
N LEU A 175 3.01 -1.98 -10.91
CA LEU A 175 3.43 -0.74 -10.26
C LEU A 175 4.15 0.11 -11.32
N GLU A 176 3.73 1.37 -11.50
CA GLU A 176 4.51 2.27 -12.36
C GLU A 176 5.87 2.55 -11.70
N LEU A 177 6.92 2.60 -12.50
CA LEU A 177 8.24 2.98 -12.04
C LEU A 177 8.25 4.49 -11.76
N LEU A 178 8.73 4.85 -10.58
CA LEU A 178 9.05 6.23 -10.23
C LEU A 178 10.57 6.42 -10.34
N GLU A 179 10.96 7.27 -11.27
CA GLU A 179 12.34 7.66 -11.58
C GLU A 179 12.55 9.11 -11.12
N PHE A 180 13.76 9.42 -10.65
CA PHE A 180 14.19 10.76 -10.26
C PHE A 180 15.30 11.27 -11.18
#